data_AF-A0A5U8SXQ3-F1
#
_entry.id   AF-A0A5U8SXQ3-F1
#
_cell.length_a   1.000
_cell.length_b   1.000
_cell.length_c   1.000
_cell.angle_alpha   90.00
_cell.angle_beta   90.00
_cell.angle_gamma   90.00
#
_symmetry.space_group_name_H-M   'P 1'
#
loop_
_entity.id
_entity.type
_entity.pdbx_description
1 polymer ?
#
loop_
_entity_poly.entity_id
_entity_poly.type
_entity_poly.pdbx_seq_one_letter_code
_entity_poly.pdbx_strand_id
1 'polypeptide(L)' 'KIPAKQWVNQRVYFDERVNLLTSQGPATAIDFALRLTERLCGQETAAKVAAELVLPPGIWDYQDTPYRTLADQG' A
#
# COMPACT_ATOMS: atom_id res chain seq x y z
N LYS A 1 -18.07 13.88 -12.60
CA LYS A 1 -18.18 13.60 -11.13
C LYS A 1 -18.32 12.10 -10.95
N ILE A 2 -17.62 11.50 -9.99
CA ILE A 2 -17.69 10.04 -9.72
C ILE A 2 -19.09 9.69 -9.19
N PRO A 3 -19.76 8.63 -9.68
CA PRO A 3 -21.05 8.19 -9.15
C PRO A 3 -21.00 7.82 -7.67
N ALA A 4 -22.03 8.17 -6.89
CA ALA A 4 -22.03 8.00 -5.44
C ALA A 4 -21.77 6.55 -4.98
N LYS A 5 -22.30 5.56 -5.71
CA LYS A 5 -22.08 4.13 -5.44
C LYS A 5 -20.64 3.62 -5.71
N GLN A 6 -19.85 4.39 -6.45
CA GLN A 6 -18.46 4.09 -6.79
C GLN A 6 -17.49 5.00 -6.03
N TRP A 7 -18.00 5.98 -5.28
CA TRP A 7 -17.17 6.86 -4.49
C TRP A 7 -16.69 6.13 -3.24
N VAL A 8 -15.36 6.06 -3.08
CA VAL A 8 -14.72 5.48 -1.91
C VAL A 8 -13.84 6.53 -1.26
N ASN A 9 -14.09 6.80 0.03
CA ASN A 9 -13.29 7.75 0.81
C ASN A 9 -12.14 7.03 1.54
N GLN A 10 -11.17 6.53 0.79
CA GLN A 10 -9.95 5.92 1.31
C GLN A 10 -8.73 6.57 0.64
N ARG A 11 -7.62 6.69 1.38
CA ARG A 11 -6.35 7.24 0.88
C ARG A 11 -5.88 6.53 -0.41
N VAL A 12 -6.00 5.21 -0.39
CA VAL A 12 -5.75 4.31 -1.52
C VAL A 12 -6.83 3.23 -1.52
N TYR A 13 -7.38 2.92 -2.68
CA TYR A 13 -8.37 1.87 -2.85
C TYR A 13 -8.00 0.97 -4.02
N PHE A 14 -8.01 -0.34 -3.79
CA PHE A 14 -7.81 -1.36 -4.82
C PHE A 14 -9.09 -2.14 -5.04
N ASP A 15 -9.63 -2.10 -6.26
CA ASP A 15 -10.73 -2.98 -6.68
C ASP A 15 -10.15 -4.19 -7.43
N GLU A 16 -10.03 -5.30 -6.71
CA GLU A 16 -9.51 -6.59 -7.20
C GLU A 16 -10.31 -7.13 -8.38
N ARG A 17 -11.60 -6.83 -8.46
CA ARG A 17 -12.50 -7.35 -9.52
C ARG A 17 -12.11 -6.85 -10.90
N VAL A 18 -11.48 -5.67 -10.97
CA VAL A 18 -11.11 -5.00 -12.22
C VAL A 18 -9.64 -4.57 -12.25
N ASN A 19 -8.83 -4.99 -11.26
CA ASN A 19 -7.44 -4.60 -11.10
C ASN A 19 -7.22 -3.07 -11.15
N LEU A 20 -8.09 -2.31 -10.49
CA LEU A 20 -8.03 -0.85 -10.48
C LEU A 20 -7.52 -0.33 -9.15
N LEU A 21 -6.38 0.36 -9.17
CA LEU A 21 -5.82 1.06 -8.02
C LEU A 21 -6.06 2.58 -8.18
N THR A 22 -6.60 3.23 -7.15
CA THR A 22 -6.85 4.68 -7.13
C THR A 22 -6.37 5.31 -5.83
N SER A 23 -6.07 6.62 -5.86
CA SER A 23 -5.69 7.42 -4.69
C SER A 23 -6.26 8.85 -4.78
N GLN A 24 -6.20 9.60 -3.68
CA GLN A 24 -6.90 10.90 -3.56
C GLN A 24 -6.11 12.10 -4.05
N GLY A 25 -4.77 12.03 -4.08
CA GLY A 25 -3.92 13.16 -4.51
C GLY A 25 -2.51 13.15 -3.90
N PRO A 26 -1.82 14.31 -3.89
CA PRO A 26 -0.41 14.41 -3.52
C PRO A 26 -0.06 13.80 -2.15
N ALA A 27 -0.90 14.04 -1.13
CA ALA A 27 -0.69 13.53 0.22
C ALA A 27 -0.86 12.01 0.38
N THR A 28 -1.23 11.30 -0.69
CA THR A 28 -1.42 9.84 -0.74
C THR A 28 -0.53 9.16 -1.79
N ALA A 29 0.39 9.91 -2.40
CA ALA A 29 1.24 9.39 -3.48
C ALA A 29 2.18 8.27 -2.98
N ILE A 30 2.71 8.39 -1.77
CA ILE A 30 3.57 7.37 -1.16
C ILE A 30 2.77 6.10 -0.88
N ASP A 31 1.60 6.20 -0.24
CA ASP A 31 0.70 5.07 -0.01
C ASP A 31 0.36 4.35 -1.33
N PHE A 32 0.06 5.13 -2.38
CA PHE A 32 -0.28 4.60 -3.69
C PHE A 32 0.89 3.87 -4.35
N ALA A 33 2.09 4.44 -4.29
CA ALA A 33 3.29 3.82 -4.88
C ALA A 33 3.69 2.53 -4.15
N LEU A 34 3.61 2.51 -2.81
CA LEU A 34 3.90 1.30 -2.03
C LEU A 34 2.86 0.22 -2.31
N ARG A 35 1.58 0.58 -2.39
CA ARG A 35 0.52 -0.37 -2.74
C ARG A 35 0.66 -0.89 -4.18
N LEU A 36 1.06 -0.04 -5.12
CA LEU A 36 1.35 -0.47 -6.49
C LEU A 36 2.54 -1.44 -6.54
N THR A 37 3.59 -1.16 -5.75
CA THR A 37 4.76 -2.03 -5.62
C THR A 37 4.37 -3.38 -5.02
N GLU A 38 3.57 -3.40 -3.96
CA GLU A 38 3.03 -4.63 -3.38
C GLU A 38 2.24 -5.42 -4.43
N ARG A 39 1.44 -4.74 -5.24
CA ARG A 39 0.61 -5.40 -6.25
C ARG A 39 1.38 -6.02 -7.41
N LEU A 40 2.46 -5.39 -7.84
CA LEU A 40 3.24 -5.81 -9.01
C LEU A 40 4.45 -6.67 -8.66
N CYS A 41 5.09 -6.39 -7.51
CA CYS A 41 6.37 -6.98 -7.12
C CYS A 41 6.28 -7.82 -5.83
N GLY A 42 5.15 -7.78 -5.13
CA GLY A 42 4.93 -8.49 -3.88
C GLY A 42 5.28 -7.67 -2.64
N GLN A 43 4.79 -8.16 -1.50
CA GLN A 43 4.86 -7.47 -0.21
C GLN A 43 6.29 -7.28 0.30
N GLU A 44 7.19 -8.25 0.09
CA GLU A 44 8.58 -8.16 0.51
C GLU A 44 9.30 -6.99 -0.17
N THR A 45 9.09 -6.81 -1.47
CA THR A 45 9.65 -5.68 -2.21
C THR A 45 9.05 -4.34 -1.75
N ALA A 46 7.75 -4.29 -1.49
CA ALA A 46 7.12 -3.09 -0.93
C ALA A 46 7.70 -2.71 0.43
N ALA A 47 7.95 -3.72 1.29
CA ALA A 47 8.60 -3.53 2.60
C ALA A 47 10.04 -3.00 2.45
N LYS A 48 10.82 -3.53 1.51
CA LYS A 48 12.18 -3.03 1.23
C LYS A 48 12.16 -1.58 0.77
N VAL A 49 11.24 -1.21 -0.13
CA VAL A 49 11.09 0.18 -0.60
C VAL A 49 10.64 1.10 0.53
N ALA A 50 9.69 0.67 1.35
CA ALA A 50 9.19 1.43 2.48
C ALA A 50 10.29 1.71 3.53
N ALA A 51 11.18 0.75 3.79
CA ALA A 51 12.26 0.88 4.77
C ALA A 51 13.27 1.99 4.42
N GLU A 52 13.41 2.34 3.13
CA GLU A 52 14.32 3.40 2.65
C GLU A 52 13.66 4.81 2.72
N LEU A 53 12.41 4.91 3.15
CA LEU A 53 11.65 6.15 3.18
C LEU A 53 11.34 6.59 4.61
N VAL A 54 11.35 7.90 4.86
CA VAL A 54 10.74 8.47 6.07
C VAL A 54 9.24 8.60 5.84
N LEU A 55 8.48 7.63 6.34
CA LEU A 55 7.03 7.58 6.12
C LEU A 55 6.28 8.53 7.07
N PRO A 56 5.33 9.33 6.55
CA PRO A 56 4.34 10.02 7.36
C PRO A 56 3.57 9.06 8.28
N PRO A 57 3.12 9.50 9.46
CA PRO A 57 2.28 8.71 10.34
C PRO A 57 1.02 8.19 9.63
N GLY A 58 0.69 6.92 9.85
CA GLY A 58 -0.51 6.28 9.30
C GLY A 58 -0.36 5.69 7.90
N ILE A 59 0.83 5.72 7.29
CA ILE A 59 1.15 4.91 6.10
C ILE A 59 1.55 3.51 6.55
N TRP A 60 1.03 2.49 5.87
CA TRP A 60 1.46 1.11 6.09
C TRP A 60 2.83 0.87 5.44
N ASP A 61 3.79 0.41 6.21
CA ASP A 61 5.20 0.21 5.83
C ASP A 61 5.54 -1.23 5.41
N TYR A 62 4.54 -2.12 5.42
CA TYR A 62 4.63 -3.52 5.03
C TYR A 62 5.63 -4.35 5.86
N GLN A 63 6.12 -3.86 7.00
CA GLN A 63 7.11 -4.57 7.83
C GLN A 63 6.46 -5.68 8.67
N ASP A 64 5.22 -5.49 9.13
CA ASP A 64 4.44 -6.47 9.90
C ASP A 64 3.93 -7.61 8.99
N THR A 65 4.81 -8.54 8.67
CA THR A 65 4.43 -9.83 8.06
C THR A 65 4.52 -10.93 9.12
N PRO A 66 3.51 -11.81 9.27
CA PRO A 66 3.53 -12.89 10.25
C PRO A 66 4.63 -13.94 10.00
N TYR A 67 5.33 -13.84 8.86
CA TYR A 67 6.44 -14.72 8.51
C TYR A 67 7.82 -14.18 8.93
N ARG A 68 7.94 -12.87 9.20
CA ARG A 68 9.22 -12.25 9.59
C ARG A 68 9.62 -12.61 11.02
N THR A 69 8.65 -12.64 11.93
CA THR A 69 8.86 -13.08 13.31
C THR A 69 9.28 -14.55 13.43
N LEU A 70 8.97 -15.39 12.43
CA LEU A 70 9.38 -16.80 12.41
C LEU A 70 10.81 -16.99 11.85
N ALA A 71 11.25 -16.12 10.94
CA ALA A 71 12.58 -16.17 10.35
C ALA A 71 13.67 -15.57 11.26
N ASP A 72 13.31 -14.60 12.11
CA ASP A 72 14.24 -13.90 13.01
C ASP A 72 14.39 -14.58 14.40
N GLN A 73 13.77 -15.75 14.61
CA GLN A 73 13.89 -16.57 15.84
C GLN A 73 14.90 -17.72 15.72
N GLY A 74 15.71 -17.74 14.66
CA GLY A 74 16.77 -18.73 14.40
C GLY A 74 18.15 -18.27 14.83
#